data_AF-A0A132B4K5-F1
#
_entry.id   AF-A0A132B4K5-F1
#
_cell.length_a   1.000
_cell.length_b   1.000
_cell.length_c   1.000
_cell.angle_alpha   90.00
_cell.angle_beta   90.00
_cell.angle_gamma   90.00
#
_symmetry.space_group_name_H-M   'P 1'
#
loop_
_entity.id
_entity.type
_entity.pdbx_description
1 polymer ?
#
loop_
_entity_poly.entity_id
_entity_poly.type
_entity_poly.pdbx_seq_one_letter_code
_entity_poly.pdbx_strand_id
1 'polypeptide(L)' 'QPTCLSRLPIELRTYIWRYVGLTTPFSAFIIVITETSRLARHLCPPLSRDVILQRGSRLSAKMVSVFGTQYIQNL' A
#
# COMPACT_ATOMS: atom_id res chain seq x y z
N GLN A 1 -12.76 17.62 -17.76
CA GLN A 1 -13.96 17.70 -16.88
C GLN A 1 -14.90 16.55 -17.23
N PRO A 2 -15.57 15.91 -16.24
CA PRO A 2 -16.53 14.85 -16.52
C PRO A 2 -17.66 15.38 -17.43
N THR A 3 -17.95 14.65 -18.50
CA THR A 3 -18.96 15.00 -19.53
C THR A 3 -20.38 15.12 -19.00
N CYS A 4 -20.67 14.59 -17.81
CA CYS A 4 -21.98 14.72 -17.16
C CYS A 4 -22.19 16.11 -16.52
N LEU A 5 -21.12 16.76 -16.05
CA LEU A 5 -21.22 18.03 -15.34
C LEU A 5 -21.43 19.23 -16.27
N SER A 6 -21.08 19.12 -17.55
CA SER A 6 -21.17 20.22 -18.53
C SER A 6 -22.61 20.60 -18.90
N ARG A 7 -23.58 19.72 -18.62
CA ARG A 7 -25.02 19.98 -18.85
C ARG A 7 -25.70 20.73 -17.70
N LEU A 8 -25.01 20.93 -16.58
CA LEU A 8 -25.57 21.59 -15.40
C LEU A 8 -25.40 23.11 -15.45
N PRO A 9 -26.38 23.87 -14.93
CA PRO A 9 -26.24 25.29 -14.62
C PRO A 9 -24.96 25.60 -13.84
N ILE A 10 -24.43 26.81 -14.05
CA ILE A 10 -23.13 27.23 -13.52
C ILE A 10 -23.11 27.21 -11.98
N GLU A 11 -24.24 27.48 -11.34
CA GLU A 11 -24.42 27.49 -9.89
C GLU A 11 -24.27 26.07 -9.32
N LEU A 12 -24.95 25.10 -9.94
CA LEU A 12 -24.89 23.69 -9.54
C LEU A 12 -23.49 23.10 -9.76
N ARG A 13 -22.83 23.45 -10.88
CA ARG A 13 -21.43 23.07 -11.10
C ARG A 13 -20.51 23.62 -10.01
N THR A 14 -20.69 24.88 -9.64
CA THR A 14 -19.83 25.54 -8.64
C THR A 14 -20.06 24.95 -7.25
N TYR A 15 -21.30 24.63 -6.90
CA TYR A 15 -21.66 23.97 -5.66
C TYR A 15 -21.05 22.56 -5.57
N ILE A 16 -21.22 21.76 -6.62
CA ILE A 16 -20.61 20.41 -6.70
C ILE A 16 -19.09 20.51 -6.66
N TRP A 17 -18.47 21.44 -7.39
CA TRP A 17 -17.01 21.61 -7.33
C TRP A 17 -16.50 22.07 -5.97
N ARG A 18 -17.24 22.91 -5.25
CA ARG A 18 -16.92 23.26 -3.85
C ARG A 18 -17.00 22.03 -2.95
N TYR A 19 -18.06 21.24 -3.07
CA TYR A 19 -18.26 20.04 -2.25
C TYR A 19 -17.24 18.94 -2.56
N VAL A 20 -17.03 18.64 -3.86
CA VAL A 20 -16.05 17.68 -4.34
C VAL A 20 -14.65 18.18 -4.00
N GLY A 21 -14.31 19.44 -4.27
CA GLY A 21 -13.01 20.04 -3.97
C GLY A 21 -12.62 19.99 -2.49
N LEU A 22 -13.60 19.98 -1.57
CA LEU A 22 -13.37 19.78 -0.14
C LEU A 22 -13.20 18.30 0.24
N THR A 23 -13.85 17.39 -0.50
CA THR A 23 -13.82 15.95 -0.23
C THR A 23 -12.71 15.20 -1.00
N THR A 24 -12.19 15.74 -2.10
CA THR A 24 -11.10 15.14 -2.89
C THR A 24 -9.79 15.06 -2.14
N PRO A 25 -9.32 16.09 -1.41
CA PRO A 25 -8.08 15.99 -0.63
C PRO A 25 -8.21 14.96 0.49
N PHE A 26 -9.35 14.95 1.18
CA PHE A 26 -9.62 14.00 2.26
C PHE A 26 -9.68 12.56 1.73
N SER A 27 -10.41 12.31 0.65
CA SER A 27 -10.50 10.97 0.05
C SER A 27 -9.14 10.50 -0.51
N ALA A 28 -8.39 11.37 -1.18
CA ALA A 28 -7.04 11.05 -1.64
C ALA A 28 -6.10 10.72 -0.47
N PHE A 29 -6.16 11.49 0.62
CA PHE A 29 -5.39 11.24 1.84
C PHE A 29 -5.73 9.89 2.48
N ILE A 30 -7.02 9.56 2.61
CA ILE A 30 -7.46 8.26 3.14
C ILE A 30 -6.98 7.10 2.26
N ILE A 31 -7.05 7.23 0.93
CA ILE A 31 -6.55 6.22 0.01
C ILE A 31 -5.03 6.03 0.21
N VAL A 32 -4.27 7.12 0.22
CA VAL A 32 -2.81 7.07 0.40
C VAL A 32 -2.46 6.43 1.74
N ILE A 33 -3.08 6.83 2.85
CA ILE A 33 -2.81 6.23 4.16
C ILE A 33 -3.15 4.75 4.17
N THR A 34 -4.30 4.37 3.62
CA THR A 34 -4.77 2.98 3.62
C THR A 34 -3.81 2.09 2.85
N GLU A 35 -3.42 2.51 1.65
CA GLU A 35 -2.50 1.78 0.78
C GLU A 35 -1.08 1.72 1.37
N THR A 36 -0.59 2.83 1.93
CA THR A 36 0.72 2.88 2.57
C THR A 36 0.77 1.99 3.81
N SER A 37 -0.30 1.97 4.61
CA SER A 37 -0.42 1.09 5.79
C SER A 37 -0.53 -0.38 5.41
N ARG A 38 -1.19 -0.69 4.29
CA ARG A 38 -1.24 -2.05 3.75
C ARG A 38 0.14 -2.51 3.28
N LEU A 39 0.85 -1.65 2.54
CA LEU A 39 2.22 -1.92 2.11
C LEU A 39 3.16 -2.11 3.31
N ALA A 40 3.10 -1.22 4.31
CA ALA A 40 3.90 -1.33 5.52
C ALA A 40 3.66 -2.65 6.26
N ARG A 41 2.40 -3.12 6.36
CA ARG A 41 2.09 -4.43 6.94
C ARG A 41 2.67 -5.60 6.16
N HIS A 42 2.74 -5.51 4.83
CA HIS A 42 3.39 -6.55 4.01
C HIS A 42 4.92 -6.51 4.09
N LEU A 43 5.50 -5.32 4.33
CA LEU A 43 6.94 -5.15 4.45
C LEU A 43 7.47 -5.39 5.86
N CYS A 44 6.63 -5.30 6.89
CA CYS A 44 7.01 -5.68 8.25
C CYS A 44 7.09 -7.21 8.37
N PRO A 45 8.30 -7.80 8.47
CA PRO A 45 8.39 -9.21 8.80
C PRO A 45 7.87 -9.43 10.23
N PRO A 46 7.39 -10.64 10.56
CA PRO A 46 7.14 -10.99 11.95
C PRO A 46 8.42 -10.80 12.77
N LEU A 47 8.29 -10.18 13.94
CA LEU A 47 9.42 -9.78 14.80
C LEU A 47 10.34 -10.96 15.17
N SER A 48 9.77 -12.16 15.19
CA SER A 48 10.48 -13.42 15.33
C SER A 48 9.66 -14.55 14.70
N ARG A 49 10.36 -15.57 14.19
CA ARG A 49 9.76 -16.81 13.72
C ARG A 49 10.55 -17.94 14.33
N ASP A 50 9.94 -18.67 15.27
CA ASP A 50 10.60 -19.81 15.90
C ASP A 50 10.68 -20.96 14.90
N VAL A 51 11.89 -21.45 14.67
CA VAL A 51 12.15 -22.61 13.81
C VAL A 51 12.48 -23.79 14.71
N ILE A 52 11.60 -24.78 14.76
CA ILE A 52 11.83 -26.00 15.53
C ILE A 52 12.69 -26.95 14.68
N LEU A 53 13.97 -27.06 15.03
CA LEU A 53 14.90 -27.99 14.39
C LEU A 53 14.91 -29.33 15.10
N GLN A 54 14.68 -30.41 14.36
CA GLN A 54 14.85 -31.76 14.88
C GLN A 54 16.34 -32.12 14.99
N ARG A 55 16.70 -32.98 15.94
CA ARG A 55 18.09 -33.38 16.19
C ARG A 55 18.72 -33.96 14.92
N GLY A 56 19.82 -33.37 14.46
CA GLY A 56 20.54 -33.79 13.24
C GLY A 56 20.10 -33.10 11.95
N SER A 57 19.07 -32.25 11.97
CA SER A 57 18.69 -31.43 10.83
C SER A 57 19.67 -30.27 10.59
N ARG A 58 19.84 -29.86 9.33
CA ARG A 58 20.72 -28.75 8.92
C ARG A 58 19.86 -27.70 8.21
N LEU A 59 20.01 -26.44 8.60
CA LEU A 59 19.41 -25.31 7.89
C LEU A 59 20.22 -24.97 6.64
N SER A 60 19.53 -24.68 5.54
CA SER A 60 20.15 -24.18 4.33
C SER A 60 19.36 -22.99 3.82
N ALA A 61 19.96 -21.81 3.90
CA ALA A 61 19.35 -20.59 3.41
C ALA A 61 19.52 -20.50 1.89
N LYS A 62 18.41 -20.39 1.16
CA LYS A 62 18.42 -19.97 -0.24
C LYS A 62 18.50 -18.45 -0.29
N MET A 63 19.57 -17.92 -0.86
CA MET A 63 19.79 -16.48 -0.99
C MET A 63 19.31 -15.96 -2.35
N VAL A 64 18.84 -14.72 -2.39
CA VAL A 64 18.52 -13.96 -3.60
C VAL A 64 19.23 -12.61 -3.58
N SER A 65 19.75 -12.15 -4.72
CA SER A 65 20.37 -10.83 -4.85
C SER A 65 19.39 -9.86 -5.48
N VAL A 66 19.14 -8.73 -4.83
CA VAL A 66 18.30 -7.65 -5.33
C VAL A 66 19.10 -6.36 -5.22
N PHE A 67 19.34 -5.70 -6.36
CA PHE A 67 20.18 -4.49 -6.45
C PHE A 67 21.56 -4.62 -5.77
N GLY A 68 22.20 -5.79 -5.89
CA GLY A 68 23.51 -6.05 -5.29
C GLY A 68 23.49 -6.36 -3.79
N THR A 69 22.33 -6.28 -3.14
CA THR A 69 22.15 -6.67 -1.74
C THR A 69 21.62 -8.11 -1.67
N GLN A 70 22.22 -8.94 -0.81
CA GLN A 70 21.78 -10.32 -0.64
C GLN A 70 20.69 -10.43 0.44
N TYR A 71 19.63 -11.16 0.13
CA TYR A 71 18.49 -11.42 1.01
C TYR A 71 18.26 -12.93 1.14
N ILE A 72 17.79 -13.36 2.31
CA ILE A 72 17.32 -14.75 2.51
C ILE A 72 15.96 -14.88 1.83
N GLN A 73 15.87 -15.69 0.78
CA GLN A 73 14.61 -16.01 0.10
C GLN A 73 13.84 -17.11 0.83
N ASN A 74 14.54 -18.15 1.29
CA ASN A 74 13.93 -19.26 2.02
C ASN A 74 14.96 -19.91 2.98
N LEU A 75 14.47 -20.55 4.05
CA LEU A 75 15.25 -21.27 5.07
C LEU A 75 14.88 -22.74 5.15
#